data_AF-F2E121-F1
#
_entry.id   AF-F2E121-F1
#
_cell.length_a   1.000
_cell.length_b   1.000
_cell.length_c   1.000
_cell.angle_alpha   90.00
_cell.angle_beta   90.00
_cell.angle_gamma   90.00
#
_symmetry.space_group_name_H-M   'P 1'
#
loop_
_entity.id
_entity.type
_entity.pdbx_description
1 polymer ?
#
loop_
_entity_poly.entity_id
_entity_poly.type
_entity_poly.pdbx_seq_one_letter_code
_entity_poly.pdbx_strand_id
1 'polypeptide(L)'
;MTATSRPQHHNGSLARASDGGESFAKFFECWILEQSRDLAALRAAATARPHDADLRRLVDRVLGHYENYYRAKSAAASADVLPMFAPSWISATESLYLWCGGWRPTAAVQLLYSKSGVQLEAQLPAFLDGGSLGDGDLGGLSAEQLQAADQLHRRTIRREREIEEAAASAQVNCLPTPASSPFLDS
;
A
#
# COMPACT_ATOMS: atom_id res chain seq x y z
N MET A 1 23.13 65.51 1.34
CA MET A 1 23.49 64.09 1.46
C MET A 1 22.28 63.33 1.99
N THR A 2 21.44 62.84 1.08
CA THR A 2 20.18 62.13 1.39
C THR A 2 20.43 60.63 1.32
N ALA A 3 20.36 59.94 2.45
CA ALA A 3 20.42 58.48 2.52
C ALA A 3 19.01 57.91 2.52
N THR A 4 18.66 57.26 1.41
CA THR A 4 17.44 56.49 1.18
C THR A 4 17.34 55.33 2.17
N SER A 5 16.24 55.30 2.93
CA SER A 5 15.84 54.16 3.77
C SER A 5 15.11 53.12 2.91
N ARG A 6 15.57 51.87 2.93
CA ARG A 6 14.96 50.73 2.24
C ARG A 6 14.30 49.81 3.27
N PRO A 7 13.02 49.41 3.11
CA PRO A 7 12.37 48.52 4.06
C PRO A 7 12.85 47.07 3.85
N GLN A 8 13.10 46.38 4.96
CA GLN A 8 13.42 44.97 5.00
C GLN A 8 12.13 44.16 4.91
N HIS A 9 11.88 43.51 3.78
CA HIS A 9 10.94 42.39 3.70
C HIS A 9 11.64 41.15 4.28
N HIS A 10 11.35 40.83 5.54
CA HIS A 10 11.74 39.53 6.09
C HIS A 10 10.68 38.50 5.70
N ASN A 11 11.08 37.64 4.77
CA ASN A 11 10.42 36.43 4.32
C ASN A 11 10.11 35.51 5.51
N GLY A 12 8.86 35.49 5.96
CA GLY A 12 8.39 34.60 7.02
C GLY A 12 7.20 33.77 6.55
N SER A 13 7.41 32.80 5.64
CA SER A 13 6.35 31.83 5.32
C SER A 13 6.78 30.52 4.62
N LEU A 14 8.08 30.21 4.51
CA LEU A 14 8.53 28.96 3.87
C LEU A 14 8.96 27.85 4.84
N ALA A 15 9.14 28.17 6.13
CA ALA A 15 9.62 27.20 7.12
C ALA A 15 8.52 26.28 7.71
N ARG A 16 7.23 26.53 7.43
CA ARG A 16 6.13 25.72 7.99
C ARG A 16 5.68 24.55 7.10
N ALA A 17 6.09 24.51 5.83
CA ALA A 17 5.71 23.46 4.89
C ALA A 17 6.65 22.23 4.92
N SER A 18 7.90 22.39 5.37
CA SER A 18 8.87 21.28 5.42
C SER A 18 8.67 20.34 6.62
N ASP A 19 8.02 20.80 7.68
CA ASP A 19 7.91 20.08 8.96
C ASP A 19 7.02 18.82 8.86
N GLY A 20 5.93 18.88 8.09
CA GLY A 20 5.01 17.76 7.90
C GLY A 20 5.61 16.60 7.08
N GLY A 21 6.36 16.92 6.02
CA GLY A 21 7.04 15.94 5.17
C GLY A 21 8.23 15.28 5.85
N GLU A 22 9.04 16.05 6.60
CA GLU A 22 10.15 15.50 7.40
C GLU A 22 9.66 14.64 8.58
N SER A 23 8.52 15.00 9.19
CA SER A 23 7.90 14.22 10.26
C SER A 23 7.40 12.87 9.77
N PHE A 24 6.74 12.83 8.60
CA PHE A 24 6.27 11.57 8.01
C PHE A 24 7.42 10.71 7.49
N ALA A 25 8.46 11.31 6.90
CA ALA A 25 9.64 10.57 6.46
C ALA A 25 10.30 9.81 7.63
N LYS A 26 10.48 10.47 8.78
CA LYS A 26 11.02 9.81 10.00
C LYS A 26 10.10 8.70 10.51
N PHE A 27 8.78 8.93 10.51
CA PHE A 27 7.82 7.89 10.85
C PHE A 27 7.94 6.69 9.92
N PHE A 28 8.05 6.92 8.61
CA PHE A 28 8.18 5.86 7.61
C PHE A 28 9.44 5.02 7.80
N GLU A 29 10.57 5.64 8.09
CA GLU A 29 11.83 4.95 8.41
C GLU A 29 11.73 4.08 9.67
N CYS A 30 11.03 4.54 10.71
CA CYS A 30 10.77 3.69 11.88
C CYS A 30 9.80 2.55 11.54
N TRP A 31 8.77 2.84 10.75
CA TRP A 31 7.75 1.88 10.34
C TRP A 31 8.34 0.76 9.47
N ILE A 32 9.24 1.07 8.52
CA ILE A 32 9.85 0.05 7.64
C ILE A 32 10.74 -0.91 8.45
N LEU A 33 11.43 -0.41 9.48
CA LEU A 33 12.21 -1.24 10.41
C LEU A 33 11.30 -2.17 11.20
N GLU A 34 10.20 -1.67 11.75
CA GLU A 34 9.23 -2.49 12.48
C GLU A 34 8.55 -3.53 11.57
N GLN A 35 8.26 -3.18 10.32
CA GLN A 35 7.75 -4.10 9.30
C GLN A 35 8.76 -5.22 9.01
N SER A 36 10.05 -4.90 8.92
CA SER A 36 11.10 -5.91 8.71
C SER A 36 11.19 -6.90 9.88
N ARG A 37 11.01 -6.42 11.12
CA ARG A 37 10.96 -7.24 12.33
C ARG A 37 9.75 -8.17 12.32
N ASP A 38 8.59 -7.64 11.97
CA ASP A 38 7.36 -8.43 11.87
C ASP A 38 7.42 -9.49 10.76
N LEU A 39 8.03 -9.16 9.62
CA LEU A 39 8.30 -10.12 8.55
C LEU A 39 9.21 -11.26 9.04
N ALA A 40 10.27 -10.94 9.80
CA ALA A 40 11.14 -11.95 10.38
C ALA A 40 10.38 -12.85 11.37
N ALA A 41 9.50 -12.28 12.19
CA ALA A 41 8.64 -13.04 13.10
C ALA A 41 7.66 -13.96 12.36
N LEU A 42 7.03 -13.48 11.27
CA LEU A 42 6.15 -14.28 10.42
C LEU A 42 6.89 -15.45 9.77
N ARG A 43 8.11 -15.22 9.27
CA ARG A 43 8.96 -16.28 8.70
C ARG A 43 9.33 -17.32 9.75
N ALA A 44 9.71 -16.88 10.96
CA ALA A 44 10.03 -17.78 12.05
C ALA A 44 8.80 -18.60 12.49
N ALA A 45 7.62 -17.98 12.55
CA ALA A 45 6.36 -18.68 12.83
C ALA A 45 6.02 -19.70 11.74
N ALA A 46 6.19 -19.34 10.47
CA ALA A 46 5.97 -20.27 9.35
C ALA A 46 6.85 -21.52 9.45
N THR A 47 8.10 -21.38 9.92
CA THR A 47 9.00 -22.52 10.13
C THR A 47 8.73 -23.30 11.42
N ALA A 48 8.34 -22.62 12.50
CA ALA A 48 8.18 -23.22 13.83
C ALA A 48 6.80 -23.84 14.07
N ARG A 49 5.81 -23.53 13.21
CA ARG A 49 4.42 -24.01 13.31
C ARG A 49 3.81 -23.80 14.71
N PRO A 50 3.73 -22.54 15.19
CA PRO A 50 3.12 -22.24 16.47
C PRO A 50 1.61 -22.54 16.45
N HIS A 51 1.00 -22.56 17.62
CA HIS A 51 -0.44 -22.77 17.75
C HIS A 51 -1.22 -21.65 17.03
N ASP A 52 -2.40 -21.98 16.47
CA ASP A 52 -3.25 -21.06 15.70
C ASP A 52 -3.51 -19.73 16.41
N ALA A 53 -3.66 -19.75 17.74
CA ALA A 53 -3.87 -18.55 18.54
C ALA A 53 -2.69 -17.57 18.48
N ASP A 54 -1.45 -18.08 18.46
CA ASP A 54 -0.24 -17.26 18.39
C ASP A 54 0.00 -16.76 16.96
N LEU A 55 -0.33 -17.57 15.95
CA LEU A 55 -0.33 -17.14 14.55
C LEU A 55 -1.34 -16.01 14.31
N ARG A 56 -2.57 -16.13 14.84
CA ARG A 56 -3.59 -15.07 14.75
C ARG A 56 -3.12 -13.77 15.40
N ARG A 57 -2.58 -13.83 16.61
CA ARG A 57 -2.02 -12.66 17.30
C ARG A 57 -0.92 -11.98 16.48
N LEU A 58 -0.07 -12.76 15.82
CA LEU A 58 0.99 -12.24 14.98
C LEU A 58 0.42 -11.54 13.73
N VAL A 59 -0.57 -12.16 13.08
CA VAL A 59 -1.29 -11.56 11.94
C VAL A 59 -2.00 -10.27 12.35
N ASP A 60 -2.71 -10.26 13.48
CA ASP A 60 -3.42 -9.09 14.00
C ASP A 60 -2.45 -7.95 14.30
N ARG A 61 -1.26 -8.25 14.86
CA ARG A 61 -0.21 -7.25 15.10
C ARG A 61 0.25 -6.61 13.80
N VAL A 62 0.49 -7.41 12.77
CA VAL A 62 0.92 -6.91 11.45
C VAL A 62 -0.17 -6.06 10.81
N LEU A 63 -1.43 -6.52 10.84
CA LEU A 63 -2.55 -5.76 10.32
C LEU A 63 -2.71 -4.41 11.04
N GLY A 64 -2.64 -4.40 12.38
CA GLY A 64 -2.68 -3.17 13.17
C GLY A 64 -1.52 -2.22 12.84
N HIS A 65 -0.33 -2.76 12.56
CA HIS A 65 0.82 -1.96 12.14
C HIS A 65 0.61 -1.30 10.76
N TYR A 66 -0.04 -1.99 9.82
CA TYR A 66 -0.46 -1.40 8.54
C TYR A 66 -1.59 -0.38 8.70
N GLU A 67 -2.57 -0.64 9.56
CA GLU A 67 -3.65 0.33 9.87
C GLU A 67 -3.06 1.64 10.41
N ASN A 68 -2.09 1.55 11.31
CA ASN A 68 -1.38 2.72 11.83
C ASN A 68 -0.64 3.49 10.73
N TYR A 69 0.00 2.78 9.79
CA TYR A 69 0.64 3.43 8.63
C TYR A 69 -0.36 4.21 7.78
N TYR A 70 -1.49 3.60 7.40
CA TYR A 70 -2.49 4.29 6.58
C TYR A 70 -3.13 5.46 7.33
N ARG A 71 -3.32 5.34 8.65
CA ARG A 71 -3.81 6.43 9.50
C ARG A 71 -2.82 7.60 9.54
N ALA A 72 -1.54 7.33 9.77
CA ALA A 72 -0.49 8.35 9.77
C ALA A 72 -0.35 8.99 8.39
N LYS A 73 -0.40 8.19 7.32
CA LYS A 73 -0.35 8.66 5.93
C LYS A 73 -1.53 9.56 5.60
N SER A 74 -2.75 9.17 6.00
CA SER A 74 -3.94 9.99 5.80
C SER A 74 -3.83 11.32 6.56
N ALA A 75 -3.37 11.30 7.81
CA ALA A 75 -3.19 12.52 8.60
C ALA A 75 -2.15 13.46 7.99
N ALA A 76 -1.02 12.91 7.51
CA ALA A 76 0.01 13.67 6.82
C ALA A 76 -0.52 14.27 5.50
N ALA A 77 -1.24 13.48 4.69
CA ALA A 77 -1.86 13.97 3.47
C ALA A 77 -2.92 15.06 3.72
N SER A 78 -3.70 14.95 4.81
CA SER A 78 -4.64 16.00 5.20
C SER A 78 -3.96 17.31 5.62
N ALA A 79 -2.72 17.25 6.12
CA ALA A 79 -1.94 18.41 6.51
C ALA A 79 -1.22 19.06 5.32
N ASP A 80 -0.53 18.25 4.51
CA ASP A 80 0.09 18.66 3.25
C ASP A 80 0.17 17.48 2.29
N VAL A 81 -0.44 17.64 1.11
CA VAL A 81 -0.50 16.60 0.09
C VAL A 81 0.77 16.60 -0.77
N LEU A 82 1.51 17.72 -0.86
CA LEU A 82 2.64 17.86 -1.79
C LEU A 82 3.79 16.87 -1.51
N PRO A 83 4.23 16.65 -0.24
CA PRO A 83 5.25 15.65 0.07
C PRO A 83 4.81 14.22 -0.24
N MET A 84 3.49 13.96 -0.31
CA MET A 84 2.95 12.63 -0.61
C MET A 84 3.02 12.29 -2.10
N PHE A 85 3.08 13.29 -2.99
CA PHE A 85 3.23 13.12 -4.43
C PHE A 85 4.68 13.06 -4.91
N ALA A 86 5.60 13.65 -4.15
CA ALA A 86 7.05 13.58 -4.41
C ALA A 86 7.77 13.18 -3.11
N PRO A 87 7.65 11.91 -2.68
CA PRO A 87 8.14 11.51 -1.38
C PRO A 87 9.66 11.41 -1.38
N SER A 88 10.30 12.06 -0.42
CA SER A 88 11.77 11.98 -0.23
C SER A 88 12.22 10.68 0.44
N TRP A 89 11.28 9.89 0.96
CA TRP A 89 11.52 8.68 1.77
C TRP A 89 11.28 7.38 1.01
N ILE A 90 10.96 7.42 -0.28
CA ILE A 90 10.87 6.24 -1.15
C ILE A 90 11.93 6.31 -2.23
N SER A 91 12.44 5.16 -2.65
CA SER A 91 13.41 5.11 -3.75
C SER A 91 12.78 5.57 -5.07
N ALA A 92 13.60 6.06 -6.00
CA ALA A 92 13.15 6.46 -7.33
C ALA A 92 12.44 5.30 -8.06
N THR A 93 12.90 4.07 -7.85
CA THR A 93 12.28 2.86 -8.37
C THR A 93 10.89 2.61 -7.78
N GLU A 94 10.73 2.73 -6.47
CA GLU A 94 9.42 2.55 -5.81
C GLU A 94 8.43 3.65 -6.21
N SER A 95 8.91 4.89 -6.33
CA SER A 95 8.12 6.02 -6.84
C SER A 95 7.62 5.76 -8.26
N LEU A 96 8.49 5.28 -9.15
CA LEU A 96 8.13 4.90 -10.52
C LEU A 96 7.12 3.74 -10.56
N TYR A 97 7.21 2.74 -9.68
CA TYR A 97 6.22 1.67 -9.61
C TYR A 97 4.85 2.15 -9.13
N LEU A 98 4.82 3.06 -8.14
CA LEU A 98 3.60 3.73 -7.70
C LEU A 98 2.98 4.57 -8.84
N TRP A 99 3.82 5.25 -9.63
CA TRP A 99 3.39 6.13 -10.72
C TRP A 99 2.93 5.38 -11.99
N CYS A 100 3.67 4.36 -12.44
CA CYS A 100 3.44 3.70 -13.73
C CYS A 100 2.33 2.64 -13.71
N GLY A 101 1.75 2.31 -12.56
CA GLY A 101 0.67 1.32 -12.54
C GLY A 101 -0.05 1.15 -11.21
N GLY A 102 0.49 1.70 -10.11
CA GLY A 102 0.01 1.39 -8.77
C GLY A 102 0.21 -0.08 -8.41
N TRP A 103 0.29 -0.38 -7.12
CA TRP A 103 0.21 -1.77 -6.67
C TRP A 103 -1.26 -2.19 -6.64
N ARG A 104 -1.66 -3.20 -7.41
CA ARG A 104 -3.00 -3.81 -7.35
C ARG A 104 -3.01 -4.97 -6.36
N PRO A 105 -3.76 -4.88 -5.24
CA PRO A 105 -3.93 -6.00 -4.31
C PRO A 105 -4.28 -7.35 -4.96
N THR A 106 -5.01 -7.37 -6.08
CA THR A 106 -5.32 -8.57 -6.87
C THR A 106 -4.05 -9.30 -7.32
N ALA A 107 -2.97 -8.60 -7.65
CA ALA A 107 -1.70 -9.21 -8.03
C ALA A 107 -1.09 -10.05 -6.89
N ALA A 108 -1.25 -9.61 -5.64
CA ALA A 108 -0.78 -10.38 -4.48
C ALA A 108 -1.51 -11.73 -4.37
N VAL A 109 -2.82 -11.74 -4.64
CA VAL A 109 -3.63 -12.96 -4.60
C VAL A 109 -3.29 -13.88 -5.78
N GLN A 110 -3.01 -13.34 -6.96
CA GLN A 110 -2.55 -14.12 -8.11
C GLN A 110 -1.17 -14.76 -7.85
N LEU A 111 -0.25 -14.04 -7.22
CA LEU A 111 1.05 -14.58 -6.81
C LEU A 111 0.90 -15.72 -5.81
N LEU A 112 -0.05 -15.61 -4.86
CA LEU A 112 -0.38 -16.68 -3.94
C LEU A 112 -0.81 -17.95 -4.70
N TYR A 113 -1.77 -17.83 -5.62
CA TYR A 113 -2.22 -18.99 -6.42
C TYR A 113 -1.11 -19.58 -7.27
N SER A 114 -0.30 -18.74 -7.93
CA SER A 114 0.82 -19.19 -8.74
C SER A 114 1.82 -19.99 -7.89
N LYS A 115 2.18 -19.48 -6.71
CA LYS A 115 3.11 -20.16 -5.82
C LYS A 115 2.52 -21.46 -5.27
N SER A 116 1.27 -21.45 -4.82
CA SER A 116 0.54 -22.65 -4.39
C SER A 116 0.48 -23.71 -5.48
N GLY A 117 0.21 -23.33 -6.72
CA GLY A 117 0.17 -24.23 -7.88
C GLY A 117 1.53 -24.90 -8.13
N VAL A 118 2.60 -24.12 -8.21
CA VAL A 118 3.97 -24.65 -8.41
C VAL A 118 4.37 -25.61 -7.28
N GLN A 119 4.01 -25.28 -6.04
CA GLN A 119 4.33 -26.10 -4.87
C GLN A 119 3.49 -27.39 -4.82
N LEU A 120 2.21 -27.32 -5.22
CA LEU A 120 1.36 -28.48 -5.39
C LEU A 120 1.89 -29.41 -6.49
N GLU A 121 2.26 -28.87 -7.66
CA GLU A 121 2.84 -29.62 -8.78
C GLU A 121 4.13 -30.34 -8.38
N ALA A 122 4.99 -29.68 -7.59
CA ALA A 122 6.22 -30.28 -7.08
C ALA A 122 5.97 -31.45 -6.12
N GLN A 123 4.85 -31.43 -5.39
CA GLN A 123 4.49 -32.48 -4.41
C GLN A 123 3.56 -33.56 -5.00
N LEU A 124 2.99 -33.32 -6.19
CA LEU A 124 2.05 -34.23 -6.85
C LEU A 124 2.61 -35.64 -7.06
N PRO A 125 3.87 -35.84 -7.50
CA PRO A 125 4.43 -37.18 -7.67
C PRO A 125 4.51 -37.96 -6.35
N ALA A 126 4.99 -37.30 -5.29
CA ALA A 126 5.10 -37.90 -3.97
C ALA A 126 3.73 -38.26 -3.38
N PHE A 127 2.69 -37.47 -3.67
CA PHE A 127 1.31 -37.79 -3.29
C PHE A 127 0.75 -39.01 -4.04
N LEU A 128 0.97 -39.09 -5.36
CA LEU A 128 0.51 -40.21 -6.17
C LEU A 128 1.19 -41.54 -5.79
N ASP A 129 2.42 -41.48 -5.29
CA ASP A 129 3.15 -42.63 -4.73
C ASP A 129 2.66 -43.04 -3.31
N GLY A 130 1.58 -42.42 -2.81
CA GLY A 130 0.97 -42.71 -1.52
C GLY A 130 1.52 -41.89 -0.35
N GLY A 131 2.35 -40.87 -0.62
CA GLY A 131 2.81 -39.90 0.36
C GLY A 131 1.73 -38.88 0.74
N SER A 132 1.92 -38.17 1.86
CA SER A 132 1.07 -37.04 2.23
C SER A 132 1.55 -35.76 1.53
N LEU A 133 0.61 -34.88 1.17
CA LEU A 133 0.94 -33.47 0.91
C LEU A 133 1.61 -32.90 2.15
N GLY A 134 2.71 -32.18 1.97
CA GLY A 134 3.48 -31.62 3.07
C GLY A 134 2.71 -30.48 3.72
N ASP A 135 2.36 -30.65 4.99
CA ASP A 135 1.67 -29.68 5.87
C ASP A 135 2.46 -28.37 6.14
N GLY A 136 3.56 -28.14 5.39
CA GLY A 136 4.45 -27.00 5.58
C GLY A 136 4.53 -26.04 4.40
N ASP A 137 3.89 -26.35 3.27
CA ASP A 137 4.00 -25.56 2.05
C ASP A 137 2.64 -25.15 1.48
N LEU A 138 2.59 -24.13 0.62
CA LEU A 138 1.31 -23.64 0.09
C LEU A 138 0.61 -24.62 -0.87
N GLY A 139 1.25 -25.77 -1.16
CA GLY A 139 0.63 -26.90 -1.87
C GLY A 139 -0.33 -27.71 -1.00
N GLY A 140 -0.29 -27.57 0.33
CA GLY A 140 -1.15 -28.28 1.28
C GLY A 140 -2.43 -27.53 1.68
N LEU A 141 -2.81 -26.46 0.96
CA LEU A 141 -3.99 -25.66 1.30
C LEU A 141 -5.26 -26.52 1.25
N SER A 142 -6.02 -26.50 2.35
CA SER A 142 -7.32 -27.16 2.42
C SER A 142 -8.35 -26.52 1.49
N ALA A 143 -9.40 -27.26 1.16
CA ALA A 143 -10.52 -26.75 0.36
C ALA A 143 -11.16 -25.51 0.99
N GLU A 144 -11.26 -25.47 2.32
CA GLU A 144 -11.80 -24.32 3.07
C GLU A 144 -10.90 -23.08 2.94
N GLN A 145 -9.58 -23.25 3.01
CA GLN A 145 -8.62 -22.15 2.84
C GLN A 145 -8.60 -21.63 1.40
N LEU A 146 -8.69 -22.51 0.40
CA LEU A 146 -8.82 -22.12 -1.00
C LEU A 146 -10.12 -21.37 -1.27
N GLN A 147 -11.23 -21.81 -0.69
CA GLN A 147 -12.51 -21.12 -0.78
C GLN A 147 -12.47 -19.75 -0.09
N ALA A 148 -11.84 -19.64 1.07
CA ALA A 148 -11.64 -18.36 1.75
C ALA A 148 -10.77 -17.40 0.91
N ALA A 149 -9.71 -17.91 0.28
CA ALA A 149 -8.86 -17.15 -0.64
C ALA A 149 -9.63 -16.67 -1.88
N ASP A 150 -10.47 -17.50 -2.47
CA ASP A 150 -11.31 -17.14 -3.62
C ASP A 150 -12.36 -16.08 -3.25
N GLN A 151 -12.99 -16.21 -2.09
CA GLN A 151 -13.88 -15.16 -1.57
C GLN A 151 -13.13 -13.85 -1.33
N LEU A 152 -11.91 -13.90 -0.80
CA LEU A 152 -11.06 -12.73 -0.65
C LEU A 152 -10.73 -12.11 -2.02
N HIS A 153 -10.33 -12.92 -2.99
CA HIS A 153 -10.00 -12.48 -4.36
C HIS A 153 -11.16 -11.72 -5.00
N ARG A 154 -12.38 -12.28 -4.96
CA ARG A 154 -13.58 -11.64 -5.53
C ARG A 154 -13.91 -10.32 -4.84
N ARG A 155 -13.79 -10.28 -3.50
CA ARG A 155 -13.98 -9.03 -2.74
C ARG A 155 -12.95 -7.99 -3.17
N THR A 156 -11.68 -8.37 -3.31
CA THR A 156 -10.60 -7.47 -3.72
C THR A 156 -10.85 -6.89 -5.11
N ILE A 157 -11.15 -7.73 -6.11
CA ILE A 157 -11.45 -7.26 -7.49
C ILE A 157 -12.60 -6.25 -7.49
N ARG A 158 -13.67 -6.54 -6.74
CA ARG A 158 -14.82 -5.63 -6.64
C ARG A 158 -14.40 -4.28 -6.05
N ARG A 159 -13.65 -4.29 -4.95
CA ARG A 159 -13.19 -3.05 -4.29
C ARG A 159 -12.24 -2.24 -5.16
N GLU A 160 -11.33 -2.90 -5.88
CA GLU A 160 -10.46 -2.23 -6.85
C GLU A 160 -11.27 -1.52 -7.92
N ARG A 161 -12.29 -2.19 -8.48
CA ARG A 161 -13.19 -1.58 -9.47
C ARG A 161 -13.95 -0.38 -8.90
N GLU A 162 -14.46 -0.48 -7.67
CA GLU A 162 -15.12 0.64 -6.98
C GLU A 162 -14.17 1.85 -6.85
N ILE A 163 -12.89 1.63 -6.52
CA ILE A 163 -11.88 2.69 -6.42
C ILE A 163 -11.55 3.29 -7.80
N GLU A 164 -11.37 2.45 -8.81
CA GLU A 164 -11.12 2.89 -10.19
C GLU A 164 -12.26 3.75 -10.74
N GLU A 165 -13.50 3.33 -10.51
CA GLU A 165 -14.69 4.06 -10.92
C GLU A 165 -14.84 5.39 -10.17
N ALA A 166 -14.55 5.41 -8.86
CA ALA A 166 -14.52 6.63 -8.07
C ALA A 166 -13.43 7.61 -8.53
N ALA A 167 -12.23 7.10 -8.83
CA ALA A 167 -11.12 7.91 -9.35
C ALA A 167 -11.45 8.49 -10.74
N ALA A 168 -12.03 7.69 -11.63
CA ALA A 168 -12.48 8.15 -12.94
C ALA A 168 -13.56 9.23 -12.82
N SER A 169 -14.54 9.04 -11.93
CA SER A 169 -15.61 10.01 -11.68
C SER A 169 -15.05 11.34 -11.14
N ALA A 170 -14.07 11.26 -10.23
CA ALA A 170 -13.40 12.45 -9.70
C ALA A 170 -12.62 13.22 -10.78
N GLN A 171 -11.92 12.50 -11.67
CA GLN A 171 -11.21 13.13 -12.80
C GLN A 171 -12.17 13.88 -13.73
N VAL A 172 -13.32 13.28 -14.08
CA VAL A 172 -14.33 13.91 -14.93
C VAL A 172 -14.90 15.18 -14.28
N ASN A 173 -15.16 15.14 -12.97
CA ASN A 173 -15.69 16.30 -12.24
C ASN A 173 -14.66 17.43 -12.04
N CYS A 174 -13.36 17.11 -12.10
CA CYS A 174 -12.27 18.11 -12.05
C CYS A 174 -12.00 18.77 -13.41
N LEU A 175 -12.59 18.29 -14.51
CA LEU A 175 -12.47 18.96 -15.80
C LEU A 175 -13.32 20.25 -15.80
N PRO A 176 -12.75 21.41 -16.20
CA PRO A 176 -13.53 22.64 -16.29
C PRO A 176 -14.63 22.43 -17.34
N THR A 177 -15.89 22.60 -16.94
CA THR A 177 -17.02 22.67 -17.87
C THR A 177 -16.74 23.79 -18.87
N PRO A 178 -16.94 23.58 -20.19
CA PRO A 178 -16.71 24.65 -21.17
C PRO A 178 -17.60 25.83 -20.78
N ALA A 179 -16.96 26.95 -20.47
CA ALA A 179 -17.63 28.19 -20.14
C ALA A 179 -18.62 28.51 -21.26
N SER A 180 -19.89 28.66 -20.89
CA SER A 180 -20.89 29.29 -21.76
C SER A 180 -20.34 30.66 -22.13
N SER A 181 -19.86 30.80 -23.36
CA SER A 181 -19.37 32.06 -23.90
C SER A 181 -20.55 33.03 -24.02
N PRO A 182 -20.63 34.13 -23.25
CA PRO A 182 -21.34 35.30 -23.74
C PRO A 182 -20.45 35.94 -24.83
N PHE A 183 -21.03 36.70 -25.75
CA PHE A 183 -20.36 37.37 -26.88
C PHE A 183 -20.21 36.50 -28.13
N LEU A 184 -21.28 36.50 -28.93
CA LEU A 184 -21.27 37.02 -30.30
C LEU A 184 -22.72 37.31 -30.68
N ASP A 185 -23.25 38.45 -30.21
CA ASP A 185 -24.36 39.14 -30.86
C ASP A 185 -23.99 40.61 -30.91
N SER A 186 -23.45 41.04 -32.05
CA SER A 186 -23.29 42.43 -32.51
C SER A 186 -22.96 42.43 -33.99
#